data_AF-A6G0X4-F1
#
_entry.id   AF-A6G0X4-F1
#
_cell.length_a   1.000
_cell.length_b   1.000
_cell.length_c   1.000
_cell.angle_alpha   90.00
_cell.angle_beta   90.00
_cell.angle_gamma   90.00
#
_symmetry.space_group_name_H-M   'P 1'
#
loop_
_entity.id
_entity.type
_entity.pdbx_description
1 polymer ?
#
loop_
_entity_poly.entity_id
_entity_poly.type
_entity_poly.pdbx_seq_one_letter_code
_entity_poly.pdbx_strand_id
1 'polypeptide(L)'
;MSTRGFYSGAFAGMNAPMTTLATQRLTGITLALGLICTACGGSDETSGSSDKTEDKAGEDKAGEDKADADKAGDAKAGDAKAGEDKPAAEGDKPAEGDKPAAAAAPAAGAGPAYFAVNMKGIAKLDVDGTWSMLAENNNQLISDMFIGPDGQVYLIDYQGLHKIADGKLEKVLEFGYKDIGSVSHLAMVKGGDLWAVNYKGVGNYTGGAWTLTEKEKIDGVDMLTDVAVAGDGTPWISGSKTVLKRNGEAWEAVDLSSLGDNPYIFRLGTAPDGTVYGQTSRELVQFGAEVKKIAINSKNFMGYSAAMEFGPNGQVAVSSSLCDLARLDPNNPDEVWLMSKDDLDCLSFQGLALDGQNRVWISSREGLSVVGEDKKPTEYGTGTIMELVGNVSHIVVVGSGPTLPAAGTAHTGGVTGKVLQDGTAIAGAKIEMCPSPQIFGSGSPCSTSKIKFEGTTTDKGEFTFENVPLGDYNVAVEIDGKWRSNYIPSFATKMKEGQTYDVGAVTYSKM
;
A
#
# COMPACT_ATOMS: atom_id res chain seq x y z
N MET A 1 7.58 -23.49 14.32
CA MET A 1 8.17 -22.89 13.11
C MET A 1 7.08 -22.06 12.44
N SER A 2 7.13 -20.74 12.59
CA SER A 2 6.11 -19.80 12.12
C SER A 2 6.67 -19.00 10.97
N THR A 3 6.18 -19.24 9.76
CA THR A 3 6.44 -18.45 8.56
C THR A 3 5.40 -17.33 8.50
N ARG A 4 5.84 -16.08 8.68
CA ARG A 4 5.00 -14.88 8.51
C ARG A 4 5.04 -14.43 7.05
N GLY A 5 3.87 -14.26 6.46
CA GLY A 5 3.69 -13.73 5.10
C GLY A 5 4.00 -12.23 5.05
N PHE A 6 4.85 -11.84 4.10
CA PHE A 6 5.06 -10.46 3.69
C PHE A 6 3.91 -10.05 2.75
N TYR A 7 3.24 -8.94 3.07
CA TYR A 7 2.29 -8.30 2.16
C TYR A 7 3.02 -7.35 1.20
N SER A 8 2.41 -7.21 0.02
CA SER A 8 3.00 -6.98 -1.29
C SER A 8 3.70 -5.64 -1.55
N GLY A 9 4.95 -5.70 -1.99
CA GLY A 9 5.34 -4.99 -3.20
C GLY A 9 4.84 -5.79 -4.40
N ALA A 10 4.22 -5.14 -5.38
CA ALA A 10 3.76 -5.80 -6.60
C ALA A 10 4.95 -6.38 -7.38
N PHE A 11 5.24 -7.68 -7.20
CA PHE A 11 6.11 -8.42 -8.11
C PHE A 11 5.33 -8.69 -9.40
N ALA A 12 5.50 -7.82 -10.39
CA ALA A 12 5.04 -8.07 -11.75
C ALA A 12 5.89 -9.16 -12.40
N GLY A 13 5.43 -10.41 -12.35
CA GLY A 13 5.95 -11.47 -13.20
C GLY A 13 5.44 -11.29 -14.63
N MET A 14 6.25 -10.72 -15.52
CA MET A 14 5.93 -10.65 -16.95
C MET A 14 6.72 -11.71 -17.74
N ASN A 15 6.01 -12.77 -18.16
CA ASN A 15 6.36 -13.52 -19.36
C ASN A 15 5.70 -12.81 -20.55
N ALA A 16 6.47 -12.00 -21.29
CA ALA A 16 6.02 -11.43 -22.56
C ALA A 16 6.62 -12.23 -23.73
N PRO A 17 5.81 -12.70 -24.71
CA PRO A 17 6.34 -13.31 -25.92
C PRO A 17 6.92 -12.23 -26.85
N MET A 18 8.21 -12.36 -27.19
CA MET A 18 8.84 -11.54 -28.23
C MET A 18 8.10 -11.71 -29.56
N THR A 19 7.44 -10.66 -30.02
CA THR A 19 6.95 -10.56 -31.41
C THR A 19 7.88 -9.64 -32.17
N THR A 20 8.61 -10.21 -33.14
CA THR A 20 9.54 -9.50 -34.01
C THR A 20 8.76 -8.66 -35.02
N LEU A 21 8.77 -7.33 -34.87
CA LEU A 21 8.27 -6.39 -35.88
C LEU A 21 9.38 -6.08 -36.89
N ALA A 22 9.25 -6.65 -38.08
CA ALA A 22 10.09 -6.36 -39.23
C ALA A 22 9.66 -5.04 -39.88
N THR A 23 10.53 -4.03 -39.85
CA THR A 23 10.34 -2.76 -40.53
C THR A 23 10.67 -2.92 -42.02
N GLN A 24 9.64 -2.91 -42.88
CA GLN A 24 9.81 -2.71 -44.32
C GLN A 24 9.97 -1.21 -44.63
N ARG A 25 11.12 -0.81 -45.18
CA ARG A 25 11.20 0.30 -46.14
C ARG A 25 11.96 -0.15 -47.38
N LEU A 26 11.31 0.08 -48.51
CA LEU A 26 11.65 -0.28 -49.87
C LEU A 26 12.47 0.84 -50.53
N THR A 27 13.70 0.55 -50.95
CA THR A 27 14.46 1.06 -52.12
C THR A 27 15.90 0.58 -51.92
N GLY A 28 16.59 -0.14 -52.79
CA GLY A 28 16.44 -0.58 -54.18
C GLY A 28 17.87 -0.91 -54.65
N ILE A 29 18.01 -1.85 -55.60
CA ILE A 29 19.24 -2.22 -56.36
C ILE A 29 19.99 -3.48 -55.88
N THR A 30 19.49 -4.63 -56.36
CA THR A 30 20.11 -5.66 -57.22
C THR A 30 21.61 -5.97 -57.13
N LEU A 31 21.96 -7.22 -56.72
CA LEU A 31 22.74 -8.25 -57.43
C LEU A 31 22.87 -9.48 -56.48
N ALA A 32 22.18 -10.61 -56.69
CA ALA A 32 22.41 -11.73 -57.63
C ALA A 32 23.47 -12.77 -57.17
N LEU A 33 23.01 -14.04 -57.14
CA LEU A 33 23.71 -15.33 -56.97
C LEU A 33 24.21 -15.69 -55.55
N GLY A 34 24.05 -16.91 -55.03
CA GLY A 34 23.58 -18.17 -55.60
C GLY A 34 23.54 -19.27 -54.53
N LEU A 35 22.87 -20.36 -54.88
CA LEU A 35 22.64 -21.63 -54.16
C LEU A 35 23.83 -22.17 -53.33
N ILE A 36 23.54 -22.96 -52.27
CA ILE A 36 23.66 -24.44 -52.24
C ILE A 36 23.23 -24.99 -50.86
N CYS A 37 22.48 -26.09 -50.91
CA CYS A 37 22.01 -26.95 -49.81
C CYS A 37 23.12 -27.54 -48.94
N THR A 38 22.82 -27.87 -47.68
CA THR A 38 23.27 -29.15 -47.09
C THR A 38 22.32 -29.63 -46.00
N ALA A 39 21.94 -30.90 -46.11
CA ALA A 39 21.11 -31.66 -45.17
C ALA A 39 21.99 -32.56 -44.28
N CYS A 40 21.31 -33.34 -43.43
CA CYS A 40 21.80 -34.39 -42.51
C CYS A 40 22.29 -33.84 -41.15
N GLY A 41 21.91 -34.39 -40.00
CA GLY A 41 21.20 -35.62 -39.68
C GLY A 41 21.61 -36.04 -38.27
N GLY A 42 20.73 -36.75 -37.56
CA GLY A 42 21.17 -37.67 -36.51
C GLY A 42 20.28 -37.75 -35.28
N SER A 43 19.54 -38.85 -35.23
CA SER A 43 19.00 -39.52 -34.04
C SER A 43 20.09 -39.89 -33.04
N ASP A 44 19.76 -39.99 -31.75
CA ASP A 44 20.10 -41.17 -30.95
C ASP A 44 19.22 -41.28 -29.69
N GLU A 45 18.65 -42.46 -29.53
CA GLU A 45 18.03 -42.98 -28.32
C GLU A 45 19.13 -43.42 -27.34
N THR A 46 18.91 -43.30 -26.02
CA THR A 46 19.34 -44.39 -25.12
C THR A 46 18.49 -44.46 -23.86
N SER A 47 18.12 -45.70 -23.55
CA SER A 47 17.40 -46.21 -22.41
C SER A 47 18.27 -46.32 -21.14
N GLY A 48 17.62 -46.37 -19.98
CA GLY A 48 18.25 -46.69 -18.70
C GLY A 48 17.21 -47.07 -17.65
N SER A 49 17.28 -48.31 -17.18
CA SER A 49 16.28 -49.05 -16.41
C SER A 49 16.48 -48.96 -14.88
N SER A 50 15.35 -49.09 -14.17
CA SER A 50 15.12 -49.76 -12.87
C SER A 50 16.02 -49.49 -11.65
N ASP A 51 15.40 -49.11 -10.52
CA ASP A 51 15.51 -49.97 -9.33
C ASP A 51 14.31 -49.84 -8.37
N LYS A 52 14.00 -50.95 -7.71
CA LYS A 52 12.91 -51.16 -6.74
C LYS A 52 13.32 -50.72 -5.33
N THR A 53 12.39 -50.24 -4.52
CA THR A 53 12.37 -50.56 -3.07
C THR A 53 10.93 -50.53 -2.52
N GLU A 54 10.55 -51.61 -1.85
CA GLU A 54 9.28 -51.86 -1.16
C GLU A 54 9.27 -51.30 0.28
N ASP A 55 8.06 -50.99 0.72
CA ASP A 55 7.47 -51.07 2.08
C ASP A 55 8.09 -50.32 3.28
N LYS A 56 7.25 -49.48 3.90
CA LYS A 56 6.51 -49.86 5.13
C LYS A 56 5.48 -48.82 5.55
N ALA A 57 4.27 -49.33 5.82
CA ALA A 57 3.18 -48.65 6.52
C ALA A 57 3.53 -48.46 8.01
N GLY A 58 3.23 -47.28 8.54
CA GLY A 58 3.22 -46.98 9.96
C GLY A 58 1.91 -46.28 10.31
N GLU A 59 1.05 -46.99 11.04
CA GLU A 59 -0.10 -46.44 11.76
C GLU A 59 0.41 -45.56 12.91
N ASP A 60 -0.01 -44.30 12.97
CA ASP A 60 0.12 -43.49 14.18
C ASP A 60 -1.26 -43.15 14.75
N LYS A 61 -1.40 -43.53 16.02
CA LYS A 61 -2.61 -43.50 16.83
C LYS A 61 -2.92 -42.08 17.29
N ALA A 62 -4.20 -41.75 17.26
CA ALA A 62 -4.80 -40.62 17.95
C ALA A 62 -4.54 -40.72 19.47
N GLY A 63 -3.88 -39.70 20.01
CA GLY A 63 -3.78 -39.44 21.44
C GLY A 63 -4.80 -38.39 21.85
N GLU A 64 -5.68 -38.75 22.76
CA GLU A 64 -6.59 -37.85 23.48
C GLU A 64 -5.79 -36.97 24.46
N ASP A 65 -5.78 -35.66 24.26
CA ASP A 65 -5.33 -34.71 25.30
C ASP A 65 -6.52 -34.30 26.17
N LYS A 66 -6.42 -34.69 27.45
CA LYS A 66 -7.33 -34.33 28.52
C LYS A 66 -7.12 -32.87 28.91
N ALA A 67 -8.23 -32.15 29.04
CA ALA A 67 -8.30 -30.87 29.69
C ALA A 67 -8.04 -31.04 31.20
N ASP A 68 -6.91 -30.51 31.68
CA ASP A 68 -6.69 -30.28 33.10
C ASP A 68 -7.18 -28.88 33.46
N ALA A 69 -8.16 -28.87 34.37
CA ALA A 69 -8.71 -27.70 35.00
C ALA A 69 -7.77 -27.24 36.12
N ASP A 70 -7.15 -26.07 35.95
CA ASP A 70 -6.37 -25.45 37.01
C ASP A 70 -7.22 -24.55 37.90
N LYS A 71 -6.99 -24.79 39.20
CA LYS A 71 -7.72 -24.32 40.36
C LYS A 71 -7.54 -22.83 40.62
N ALA A 72 -8.65 -22.22 41.05
CA ALA A 72 -8.66 -21.00 41.83
C ALA A 72 -7.81 -21.16 43.11
N GLY A 73 -6.82 -20.28 43.26
CA GLY A 73 -6.04 -20.11 44.48
C GLY A 73 -6.51 -18.86 45.22
N ASP A 74 -7.20 -19.09 46.32
CA ASP A 74 -7.46 -18.12 47.40
C ASP A 74 -6.17 -17.80 48.19
N ALA A 75 -6.25 -16.69 48.93
CA ALA A 75 -5.34 -16.13 49.94
C ALA A 75 -4.42 -15.00 49.41
N LYS A 76 -4.22 -13.89 50.11
CA LYS A 76 -4.28 -13.67 51.56
C LYS A 76 -4.36 -12.17 51.85
N ALA A 77 -5.27 -11.78 52.74
CA ALA A 77 -5.22 -10.50 53.43
C ALA A 77 -3.93 -10.42 54.27
N GLY A 78 -3.27 -9.27 54.22
CA GLY A 78 -2.06 -8.95 54.98
C GLY A 78 -2.09 -7.50 55.42
N ASP A 79 -1.99 -7.33 56.73
CA ASP A 79 -2.23 -6.13 57.52
C ASP A 79 -1.31 -4.92 57.26
N ALA A 80 -1.85 -3.80 57.73
CA ALA A 80 -1.28 -2.49 57.88
C ALA A 80 0.16 -2.43 58.41
N LYS A 81 0.92 -1.46 57.92
CA LYS A 81 1.96 -0.80 58.71
C LYS A 81 2.02 0.68 58.38
N ALA A 82 1.64 1.47 59.38
CA ALA A 82 1.92 2.88 59.47
C ALA A 82 3.44 3.12 59.54
N GLY A 83 3.90 4.13 58.83
CA GLY A 83 5.26 4.65 58.87
C GLY A 83 5.23 6.08 58.37
N GLU A 84 5.15 7.01 59.31
CA GLU A 84 5.54 8.40 59.12
C GLU A 84 6.98 8.42 58.60
N ASP A 85 7.25 9.18 57.54
CA ASP A 85 8.45 10.03 57.47
C ASP A 85 8.32 11.05 56.35
N LYS A 86 8.47 12.31 56.75
CA LYS A 86 8.44 13.54 55.96
C LYS A 86 9.88 13.98 55.69
N PRO A 87 10.28 14.20 54.43
CA PRO A 87 11.27 15.22 54.08
C PRO A 87 10.56 16.30 53.25
N ALA A 88 10.55 17.54 53.71
CA ALA A 88 11.54 18.57 53.37
C ALA A 88 11.26 19.16 51.99
N ALA A 89 10.79 20.42 52.01
CA ALA A 89 10.34 21.21 50.89
C ALA A 89 11.36 21.25 49.76
N GLU A 90 10.91 20.80 48.59
CA GLU A 90 11.58 21.00 47.30
C GLU A 90 11.30 22.45 46.87
N GLY A 91 12.38 23.19 46.59
CA GLY A 91 12.32 24.59 46.22
C GLY A 91 11.64 24.82 44.87
N ASP A 92 10.88 25.92 44.79
CA ASP A 92 10.25 26.44 43.58
C ASP A 92 11.27 26.52 42.42
N LYS A 93 11.17 25.55 41.51
CA LYS A 93 11.82 25.61 40.20
C LYS A 93 11.11 26.71 39.41
N PRO A 94 11.83 27.71 38.86
CA PRO A 94 11.20 28.76 38.06
C PRO A 94 10.40 28.11 36.93
N ALA A 95 9.12 28.46 36.82
CA ALA A 95 8.29 28.07 35.70
C ALA A 95 9.04 28.41 34.41
N GLU A 96 9.42 27.38 33.66
CA GLU A 96 10.04 27.49 32.35
C GLU A 96 9.00 28.18 31.48
N GLY A 97 9.24 29.48 31.23
CA GLY A 97 8.24 30.36 30.62
C GLY A 97 7.71 29.76 29.32
N ASP A 98 6.38 29.70 29.22
CA ASP A 98 5.64 29.15 28.08
C ASP A 98 6.28 29.65 26.78
N LYS A 99 7.03 28.75 26.11
CA LYS A 99 7.55 29.02 24.78
C LYS A 99 6.32 29.30 23.92
N PRO A 100 6.20 30.49 23.28
CA PRO A 100 5.04 30.82 22.49
C PRO A 100 4.79 29.70 21.48
N ALA A 101 3.60 29.10 21.54
CA ALA A 101 3.19 28.12 20.55
C ALA A 101 3.43 28.73 19.17
N ALA A 102 4.17 28.01 18.32
CA ALA A 102 4.45 28.48 16.97
C ALA A 102 3.11 28.85 16.32
N ALA A 103 3.00 30.09 15.84
CA ALA A 103 1.76 30.57 15.24
C ALA A 103 1.37 29.60 14.10
N ALA A 104 0.16 29.06 14.18
CA ALA A 104 -0.35 28.12 13.17
C ALA A 104 -0.19 28.74 11.77
N ALA A 105 0.34 27.95 10.82
CA ALA A 105 0.43 28.38 9.44
C ALA A 105 -0.95 28.86 8.96
N PRO A 106 -1.04 29.97 8.21
CA PRO A 106 -2.32 30.45 7.70
C PRO A 106 -3.03 29.33 6.95
N ALA A 107 -4.32 29.13 7.24
CA ALA A 107 -5.11 28.05 6.67
C ALA A 107 -5.01 28.10 5.14
N ALA A 108 -4.45 27.04 4.54
CA ALA A 108 -4.43 26.88 3.10
C ALA A 108 -5.88 26.87 2.61
N GLY A 109 -6.17 27.63 1.54
CA GLY A 109 -7.49 27.64 0.92
C GLY A 109 -7.96 26.25 0.51
N ALA A 110 -9.26 26.11 0.22
CA ALA A 110 -9.78 24.88 -0.35
C ALA A 110 -9.09 24.56 -1.68
N GLY A 111 -8.72 23.29 -1.87
CA GLY A 111 -8.06 22.80 -3.07
C GLY A 111 -8.67 21.47 -3.53
N PRO A 112 -8.37 21.03 -4.75
CA PRO A 112 -8.88 19.76 -5.28
C PRO A 112 -8.27 18.55 -4.56
N ALA A 113 -8.89 17.39 -4.76
CA ALA A 113 -8.30 16.09 -4.45
C ALA A 113 -8.03 15.29 -5.73
N TYR A 114 -6.95 14.52 -5.74
CA TYR A 114 -6.53 13.69 -6.85
C TYR A 114 -6.38 12.24 -6.40
N PHE A 115 -6.74 11.31 -7.29
CA PHE A 115 -6.78 9.89 -6.99
C PHE A 115 -6.11 9.11 -8.12
N ALA A 116 -5.07 8.35 -7.79
CA ALA A 116 -4.50 7.37 -8.71
C ALA A 116 -5.41 6.14 -8.76
N VAL A 117 -6.08 5.93 -9.89
CA VAL A 117 -6.91 4.74 -10.12
C VAL A 117 -6.14 3.79 -11.02
N ASN A 118 -5.71 2.67 -10.45
CA ASN A 118 -4.90 1.66 -11.13
C ASN A 118 -5.54 1.24 -12.46
N MET A 119 -4.73 1.24 -13.53
CA MET A 119 -5.12 0.93 -14.91
C MET A 119 -6.17 1.86 -15.55
N LYS A 120 -6.60 2.92 -14.87
CA LYS A 120 -7.63 3.82 -15.39
C LYS A 120 -7.13 5.23 -15.64
N GLY A 121 -6.48 5.84 -14.65
CA GLY A 121 -6.23 7.27 -14.74
C GLY A 121 -5.96 7.97 -13.44
N ILE A 122 -5.90 9.29 -13.54
CA ILE A 122 -6.02 10.20 -12.41
C ILE A 122 -7.44 10.74 -12.41
N ALA A 123 -8.20 10.41 -11.37
CA ALA A 123 -9.47 11.06 -11.09
C ALA A 123 -9.21 12.33 -10.27
N LYS A 124 -10.06 13.33 -10.45
CA LYS A 124 -10.01 14.61 -9.75
C LYS A 124 -11.38 14.91 -9.16
N LEU A 125 -11.38 15.29 -7.89
CA LEU A 125 -12.51 15.95 -7.23
C LEU A 125 -12.18 17.44 -7.12
N ASP A 126 -12.88 18.25 -7.90
CA ASP A 126 -12.72 19.70 -7.90
C ASP A 126 -13.23 20.33 -6.59
N VAL A 127 -12.82 21.59 -6.35
CA VAL A 127 -13.13 22.33 -5.11
C VAL A 127 -14.64 22.40 -4.84
N ASP A 128 -15.44 22.47 -5.90
CA ASP A 128 -16.90 22.54 -5.87
C ASP A 128 -17.61 21.18 -5.70
N GLY A 129 -16.84 20.08 -5.61
CA GLY A 129 -17.38 18.73 -5.47
C GLY A 129 -17.64 18.01 -6.79
N THR A 130 -17.21 18.56 -7.93
CA THR A 130 -17.35 17.92 -9.24
C THR A 130 -16.27 16.88 -9.49
N TRP A 131 -16.66 15.67 -9.94
CA TRP A 131 -15.74 14.62 -10.36
C TRP A 131 -15.38 14.74 -11.84
N SER A 132 -14.12 14.45 -12.18
CA SER A 132 -13.66 14.31 -13.56
C SER A 132 -12.46 13.38 -13.68
N MET A 133 -12.22 12.83 -14.88
CA MET A 133 -10.95 12.19 -15.22
C MET A 133 -9.99 13.23 -15.79
N LEU A 134 -8.83 13.40 -15.15
CA LEU A 134 -7.79 14.33 -15.59
C LEU A 134 -6.96 13.74 -16.73
N ALA A 135 -6.58 12.48 -16.58
CA ALA A 135 -5.79 11.76 -17.56
C ALA A 135 -6.24 10.30 -17.58
N GLU A 136 -6.46 9.77 -18.78
CA GLU A 136 -6.55 8.33 -18.98
C GLU A 136 -5.14 7.76 -18.86
N ASN A 137 -5.03 6.69 -18.09
CA ASN A 137 -3.77 6.01 -17.88
C ASN A 137 -3.67 4.85 -18.86
N ASN A 138 -2.64 4.87 -19.71
CA ASN A 138 -2.35 3.82 -20.69
C ASN A 138 -1.74 2.57 -20.02
N ASN A 139 -2.38 2.05 -18.97
CA ASN A 139 -1.92 0.91 -18.14
C ASN A 139 -0.58 1.14 -17.42
N GLN A 140 -0.22 2.38 -17.09
CA GLN A 140 0.94 2.68 -16.28
C GLN A 140 0.60 2.46 -14.80
N LEU A 141 1.48 1.80 -14.06
CA LEU A 141 1.33 1.74 -12.60
C LEU A 141 1.90 3.01 -12.01
N ILE A 142 1.06 3.71 -11.24
CA ILE A 142 1.48 4.84 -10.42
C ILE A 142 1.99 4.26 -9.12
N SER A 143 3.23 4.53 -8.78
CA SER A 143 3.88 4.03 -7.57
C SER A 143 3.78 5.01 -6.40
N ASP A 144 3.55 6.29 -6.69
CA ASP A 144 3.42 7.32 -5.66
C ASP A 144 2.70 8.59 -6.17
N MET A 145 2.11 9.35 -5.26
CA MET A 145 1.59 10.70 -5.47
C MET A 145 1.84 11.56 -4.22
N PHE A 146 2.32 12.79 -4.40
CA PHE A 146 2.62 13.68 -3.28
C PHE A 146 2.50 15.16 -3.66
N ILE A 147 2.49 16.03 -2.65
CA ILE A 147 2.56 17.49 -2.83
C ILE A 147 4.03 17.91 -2.70
N GLY A 148 4.58 18.53 -3.74
CA GLY A 148 5.94 19.05 -3.74
C GLY A 148 6.10 20.30 -2.87
N PRO A 149 7.34 20.73 -2.59
CA PRO A 149 7.62 21.95 -1.81
C PRO A 149 7.14 23.25 -2.48
N ASP A 150 6.76 23.21 -3.76
CA ASP A 150 6.12 24.30 -4.50
C ASP A 150 4.58 24.28 -4.41
N GLY A 151 4.01 23.35 -3.63
CA GLY A 151 2.57 23.16 -3.45
C GLY A 151 1.87 22.49 -4.63
N GLN A 152 2.61 21.98 -5.62
CA GLN A 152 2.06 21.30 -6.78
C GLN A 152 1.95 19.80 -6.53
N VAL A 153 1.05 19.13 -7.25
CA VAL A 153 0.88 17.68 -7.15
C VAL A 153 1.78 16.98 -8.14
N TYR A 154 2.56 16.04 -7.64
CA TYR A 154 3.44 15.18 -8.41
C TYR A 154 2.99 13.74 -8.31
N LEU A 155 3.34 12.95 -9.33
CA LEU A 155 3.15 11.52 -9.34
C LEU A 155 4.35 10.82 -9.98
N ILE A 156 4.55 9.59 -9.55
CA ILE A 156 5.66 8.74 -9.99
C ILE A 156 5.05 7.54 -10.70
N ASP A 157 5.50 7.29 -11.92
CA ASP A 157 5.27 6.02 -12.61
C ASP A 157 6.60 5.35 -12.96
N TYR A 158 6.53 4.22 -13.66
CA TYR A 158 7.74 3.49 -14.09
C TYR A 158 8.60 4.25 -15.12
N GLN A 159 8.06 5.28 -15.78
CA GLN A 159 8.74 6.05 -16.81
C GLN A 159 9.31 7.36 -16.28
N GLY A 160 8.80 7.90 -15.18
CA GLY A 160 9.20 9.23 -14.77
C GLY A 160 8.41 9.86 -13.62
N LEU A 161 8.82 11.09 -13.32
CA LEU A 161 8.11 12.03 -12.49
C LEU A 161 7.23 12.90 -13.39
N HIS A 162 5.96 13.02 -13.03
CA HIS A 162 5.02 13.92 -13.67
C HIS A 162 4.48 14.91 -12.67
N LYS A 163 4.07 16.08 -13.17
CA LYS A 163 3.39 17.13 -12.43
C LYS A 163 1.97 17.27 -12.99
N ILE A 164 1.02 17.52 -12.11
CA ILE A 164 -0.31 17.97 -12.51
C ILE A 164 -0.27 19.49 -12.67
N ALA A 165 -0.36 19.98 -13.90
CA ALA A 165 -0.39 21.41 -14.24
C ALA A 165 -1.53 21.68 -15.23
N ASP A 166 -2.31 22.73 -14.98
CA ASP A 166 -3.41 23.15 -15.86
C ASP A 166 -4.36 22.02 -16.28
N GLY A 167 -4.65 21.11 -15.34
CA GLY A 167 -5.53 19.96 -15.59
C GLY A 167 -4.92 18.85 -16.44
N LYS A 168 -3.58 18.81 -16.60
CA LYS A 168 -2.87 17.82 -17.41
C LYS A 168 -1.70 17.22 -16.66
N LEU A 169 -1.27 16.04 -17.10
CA LEU A 169 -0.01 15.44 -16.69
C LEU A 169 1.12 15.92 -17.58
N GLU A 170 2.08 16.61 -16.97
CA GLU A 170 3.30 17.07 -17.61
C GLU A 170 4.49 16.24 -17.10
N LYS A 171 5.19 15.56 -18.00
CA LYS A 171 6.42 14.84 -17.64
C LYS A 171 7.50 15.86 -17.25
N VAL A 172 7.95 15.80 -16.00
CA VAL A 172 9.01 16.65 -15.44
C VAL A 172 10.37 16.01 -15.63
N LEU A 173 10.44 14.70 -15.41
CA LEU A 173 11.68 13.94 -15.46
C LEU A 173 11.40 12.53 -15.97
N GLU A 174 12.24 12.04 -16.89
CA GLU A 174 12.24 10.64 -17.30
C GLU A 174 13.21 9.84 -16.45
N PHE A 175 12.78 8.67 -15.97
CA PHE A 175 13.65 7.74 -15.25
C PHE A 175 14.26 6.75 -16.24
N GLY A 176 15.59 6.81 -16.39
CA GLY A 176 16.32 5.72 -17.02
C GLY A 176 16.47 4.57 -16.03
N TYR A 177 15.88 3.40 -16.34
CA TYR A 177 16.15 2.17 -15.58
C TYR A 177 17.66 1.84 -15.49
N LYS A 178 18.41 2.25 -16.52
CA LYS A 178 19.88 2.14 -16.54
C LYS A 178 20.56 3.09 -15.55
N ASP A 179 20.00 4.26 -15.31
CA ASP A 179 20.62 5.32 -14.52
C ASP A 179 20.43 5.05 -13.03
N ILE A 180 19.18 4.90 -12.58
CA ILE A 180 18.85 4.68 -11.16
C ILE A 180 18.12 3.38 -10.88
N GLY A 181 17.51 2.72 -11.87
CA GLY A 181 16.66 1.55 -11.66
C GLY A 181 15.19 1.94 -11.44
N SER A 182 14.39 1.00 -10.90
CA SER A 182 12.99 1.27 -10.58
C SER A 182 12.91 2.07 -9.29
N VAL A 183 12.45 3.32 -9.37
CA VAL A 183 12.22 4.17 -8.20
C VAL A 183 11.11 3.56 -7.33
N SER A 184 11.39 3.37 -6.04
CA SER A 184 10.41 2.87 -5.07
C SER A 184 9.78 4.02 -4.29
N HIS A 185 10.60 4.97 -3.83
CA HIS A 185 10.19 6.18 -3.13
C HIS A 185 11.06 7.35 -3.57
N LEU A 186 10.49 8.56 -3.50
CA LEU A 186 11.15 9.78 -3.93
C LEU A 186 10.74 10.95 -3.05
N ALA A 187 11.69 11.83 -2.76
CA ALA A 187 11.48 13.06 -2.03
C ALA A 187 12.08 14.24 -2.82
N MET A 188 11.43 15.40 -2.73
CA MET A 188 11.81 16.60 -3.47
C MET A 188 12.31 17.69 -2.52
N VAL A 189 13.48 18.24 -2.81
CA VAL A 189 14.07 19.39 -2.09
C VAL A 189 13.46 20.68 -2.63
N LYS A 190 13.38 21.72 -1.78
CA LYS A 190 13.07 23.07 -2.24
C LYS A 190 14.10 23.52 -3.28
N GLY A 191 13.66 23.74 -4.51
CA GLY A 191 14.52 24.05 -5.67
C GLY A 191 14.46 23.00 -6.78
N GLY A 192 13.86 21.84 -6.52
CA GLY A 192 13.57 20.81 -7.52
C GLY A 192 14.57 19.67 -7.60
N ASP A 193 15.62 19.66 -6.78
CA ASP A 193 16.49 18.49 -6.62
C ASP A 193 15.68 17.32 -6.02
N LEU A 194 16.04 16.08 -6.40
CA LEU A 194 15.29 14.88 -6.03
C LEU A 194 16.20 13.86 -5.36
N TRP A 195 15.67 13.20 -4.35
CA TRP A 195 16.28 12.02 -3.75
C TRP A 195 15.36 10.83 -3.98
N ALA A 196 15.91 9.70 -4.39
CA ALA A 196 15.15 8.49 -4.65
C ALA A 196 15.85 7.29 -4.03
N VAL A 197 15.06 6.34 -3.51
CA VAL A 197 15.56 5.03 -3.09
C VAL A 197 15.02 3.93 -4.00
N ASN A 198 15.85 2.92 -4.20
CA ASN A 198 15.50 1.71 -4.93
C ASN A 198 16.39 0.54 -4.49
N TYR A 199 16.19 -0.62 -5.11
CA TYR A 199 16.94 -1.83 -4.78
C TYR A 199 18.45 -1.75 -5.06
N LYS A 200 18.91 -0.83 -5.93
CA LYS A 200 20.34 -0.61 -6.25
C LYS A 200 21.02 0.38 -5.30
N GLY A 201 20.28 1.28 -4.65
CA GLY A 201 20.88 2.33 -3.82
C GLY A 201 20.05 3.61 -3.70
N VAL A 202 20.75 4.71 -3.43
CA VAL A 202 20.16 6.05 -3.30
C VAL A 202 20.57 6.91 -4.49
N GLY A 203 19.60 7.34 -5.28
CA GLY A 203 19.77 8.30 -6.37
C GLY A 203 19.61 9.74 -5.88
N ASN A 204 20.47 10.63 -6.34
CA ASN A 204 20.31 12.08 -6.20
C ASN A 204 20.26 12.71 -7.60
N TYR A 205 19.18 13.43 -7.90
CA TYR A 205 19.04 14.24 -9.10
C TYR A 205 19.33 15.70 -8.78
N THR A 206 20.47 16.19 -9.26
CA THR A 206 20.90 17.58 -9.08
C THR A 206 21.46 18.11 -10.40
N GLY A 207 21.13 19.36 -10.75
CA GLY A 207 21.69 20.00 -11.95
C GLY A 207 21.36 19.28 -13.26
N GLY A 208 20.24 18.56 -13.31
CA GLY A 208 19.77 17.87 -14.51
C GLY A 208 20.26 16.42 -14.68
N ALA A 209 21.02 15.87 -13.73
CA ALA A 209 21.60 14.53 -13.83
C ALA A 209 21.46 13.71 -12.55
N TRP A 210 21.31 12.39 -12.71
CA TRP A 210 21.31 11.44 -11.61
C TRP A 210 22.74 11.05 -11.20
N THR A 211 22.97 10.98 -9.90
CA THR A 211 24.13 10.32 -9.28
C THR A 211 23.64 9.21 -8.36
N LEU A 212 24.14 7.99 -8.52
CA LEU A 212 23.75 6.83 -7.71
C LEU A 212 24.82 6.50 -6.67
N THR A 213 24.44 6.49 -5.40
CA THR A 213 25.20 5.83 -4.34
C THR A 213 24.70 4.40 -4.23
N GLU A 214 25.50 3.44 -4.68
CA GLU A 214 25.19 2.00 -4.61
C GLU A 214 24.94 1.54 -3.17
N LYS A 215 23.98 0.64 -2.98
CA LYS A 215 23.56 0.14 -1.66
C LYS A 215 24.74 -0.44 -0.87
N GLU A 216 25.66 -1.11 -1.55
CA GLU A 216 26.86 -1.73 -0.96
C GLU A 216 27.84 -0.70 -0.37
N LYS A 217 27.69 0.59 -0.72
CA LYS A 217 28.49 1.71 -0.19
C LYS A 217 27.76 2.45 0.95
N ILE A 218 26.59 1.97 1.36
CA ILE A 218 25.78 2.56 2.43
C ILE A 218 25.78 1.59 3.59
N ASP A 219 26.63 1.86 4.57
CA ASP A 219 26.79 0.99 5.74
C ASP A 219 25.51 0.96 6.59
N GLY A 220 25.18 -0.23 7.13
CA GLY A 220 24.11 -0.40 8.12
C GLY A 220 22.69 -0.51 7.54
N VAL A 221 22.51 -0.61 6.23
CA VAL A 221 21.18 -0.80 5.61
C VAL A 221 21.06 -2.18 4.99
N ASP A 222 20.06 -2.95 5.43
CA ASP A 222 19.72 -4.25 4.86
C ASP A 222 18.95 -4.08 3.53
N MET A 223 17.93 -3.24 3.56
CA MET A 223 17.03 -2.91 2.47
C MET A 223 16.69 -1.43 2.57
N LEU A 224 16.70 -0.70 1.45
CA LEU A 224 16.23 0.68 1.42
C LEU A 224 14.71 0.67 1.27
N THR A 225 14.02 1.28 2.23
CA THR A 225 12.55 1.24 2.32
C THR A 225 11.90 2.57 2.06
N ASP A 226 12.53 3.70 2.39
CA ASP A 226 11.92 5.01 2.25
C ASP A 226 12.95 6.15 2.19
N VAL A 227 12.52 7.33 1.74
CA VAL A 227 13.32 8.55 1.68
C VAL A 227 12.48 9.77 2.06
N ALA A 228 13.07 10.66 2.87
CA ALA A 228 12.49 11.94 3.26
C ALA A 228 13.56 13.05 3.15
N VAL A 229 13.15 14.31 3.07
CA VAL A 229 14.07 15.45 2.98
C VAL A 229 13.67 16.49 4.02
N ALA A 230 14.55 16.77 4.96
CA ALA A 230 14.32 17.78 5.99
C ALA A 230 14.23 19.20 5.39
N GLY A 231 13.71 20.15 6.18
CA GLY A 231 13.52 21.55 5.74
C GLY A 231 14.81 22.29 5.36
N ASP A 232 15.97 21.80 5.81
CA ASP A 232 17.29 22.31 5.43
C ASP A 232 17.86 21.64 4.15
N GLY A 233 17.09 20.74 3.54
CA GLY A 233 17.47 19.98 2.34
C GLY A 233 18.25 18.70 2.62
N THR A 234 18.50 18.35 3.89
CA THR A 234 19.19 17.12 4.25
C THR A 234 18.31 15.91 3.95
N PRO A 235 18.75 14.95 3.10
CA PRO A 235 18.01 13.72 2.88
C PRO A 235 18.22 12.73 4.02
N TRP A 236 17.16 11.99 4.30
CA TRP A 236 17.07 10.90 5.26
C TRP A 236 16.57 9.67 4.51
N ILE A 237 17.15 8.51 4.84
CA ILE A 237 16.73 7.22 4.29
C ILE A 237 16.45 6.25 5.43
N SER A 238 15.56 5.31 5.19
CA SER A 238 15.31 4.20 6.11
C SER A 238 15.67 2.87 5.47
N GLY A 239 16.13 1.95 6.30
CA GLY A 239 15.92 0.53 6.08
C GLY A 239 15.03 -0.08 7.14
N SER A 240 14.98 -1.42 7.19
CA SER A 240 14.01 -2.10 8.08
C SER A 240 14.17 -1.72 9.54
N LYS A 241 15.40 -1.46 9.98
CA LYS A 241 15.77 -1.20 11.39
C LYS A 241 16.77 -0.07 11.58
N THR A 242 17.03 0.69 10.52
CA THR A 242 18.02 1.75 10.52
C THR A 242 17.46 2.99 9.85
N VAL A 243 17.89 4.14 10.35
CA VAL A 243 17.63 5.43 9.74
C VAL A 243 18.97 6.11 9.59
N LEU A 244 19.27 6.58 8.38
CA LEU A 244 20.48 7.31 8.08
C LEU A 244 20.11 8.71 7.62
N LYS A 245 20.87 9.71 8.08
CA LYS A 245 20.83 11.08 7.55
C LYS A 245 22.10 11.37 6.78
N ARG A 246 22.03 12.24 5.79
CA ARG A 246 23.22 12.66 5.05
C ARG A 246 23.99 13.74 5.81
N ASN A 247 25.30 13.57 5.94
CA ASN A 247 26.20 14.54 6.53
C ASN A 247 27.39 14.76 5.57
N GLY A 248 27.29 15.81 4.74
CA GLY A 248 28.22 16.02 3.62
C GLY A 248 28.18 14.85 2.63
N GLU A 249 29.32 14.19 2.45
CA GLU A 249 29.45 13.02 1.57
C GLU A 249 29.20 11.66 2.26
N ALA A 250 28.98 11.66 3.58
CA ALA A 250 28.77 10.45 4.35
C ALA A 250 27.29 10.25 4.72
N TRP A 251 26.91 9.00 4.92
CA TRP A 251 25.66 8.64 5.59
C TRP A 251 25.95 8.36 7.06
N GLU A 252 25.20 9.01 7.94
CA GLU A 252 25.36 8.91 9.39
C GLU A 252 24.16 8.18 9.98
N ALA A 253 24.41 7.11 10.75
CA ALA A 253 23.36 6.38 11.42
C ALA A 253 22.77 7.19 12.58
N VAL A 254 21.45 7.22 12.66
CA VAL A 254 20.70 7.80 13.76
C VAL A 254 20.67 6.78 14.91
N ASP A 255 20.94 7.23 16.14
CA ASP A 255 20.82 6.38 17.31
C ASP A 255 19.35 6.08 17.62
N LEU A 256 18.93 4.84 17.35
CA LEU A 256 17.57 4.35 17.59
C LEU A 256 17.44 3.58 18.92
N SER A 257 18.47 3.58 19.78
CA SER A 257 18.46 2.80 21.03
C SER A 257 17.30 3.14 21.97
N SER A 258 16.79 4.38 21.92
CA SER A 258 15.62 4.81 22.70
C SER A 258 14.30 4.15 22.28
N LEU A 259 14.28 3.53 21.09
CA LEU A 259 13.15 2.76 20.54
C LEU A 259 13.20 1.26 20.92
N GLY A 260 14.26 0.82 21.61
CA GLY A 260 14.48 -0.58 22.01
C GLY A 260 15.28 -1.40 21.00
N ASP A 261 15.42 -2.70 21.25
CA ASP A 261 16.37 -3.57 20.53
C ASP A 261 16.02 -3.86 19.06
N ASN A 262 14.81 -3.54 18.62
CA ASN A 262 14.32 -3.94 17.30
C ASN A 262 13.32 -2.93 16.70
N PRO A 263 13.75 -1.67 16.46
CA PRO A 263 12.85 -0.63 16.02
C PRO A 263 12.59 -0.78 14.53
N TYR A 264 11.45 -1.37 14.17
CA TYR A 264 11.01 -1.41 12.78
C TYR A 264 10.43 -0.06 12.37
N ILE A 265 11.09 0.60 11.42
CA ILE A 265 10.64 1.84 10.80
C ILE A 265 9.96 1.48 9.48
N PHE A 266 8.66 1.71 9.37
CA PHE A 266 7.86 1.35 8.20
C PHE A 266 7.83 2.45 7.14
N ARG A 267 7.83 3.72 7.58
CA ARG A 267 7.74 4.90 6.72
C ARG A 267 8.60 6.02 7.24
N LEU A 268 9.06 6.86 6.34
CA LEU A 268 9.56 8.21 6.62
C LEU A 268 8.63 9.24 5.99
N GLY A 269 8.55 10.42 6.60
CA GLY A 269 7.78 11.53 6.05
C GLY A 269 8.30 12.85 6.57
N THR A 270 8.10 13.91 5.80
CA THR A 270 8.50 15.26 6.20
C THR A 270 7.24 16.07 6.47
N ALA A 271 7.13 16.61 7.69
CA ALA A 271 6.06 17.54 8.02
C ALA A 271 6.25 18.89 7.30
N PRO A 272 5.21 19.73 7.18
CA PRO A 272 5.32 21.04 6.50
C PRO A 272 6.35 22.00 7.09
N ASP A 273 6.73 21.82 8.36
CA ASP A 273 7.79 22.59 9.03
C ASP A 273 9.21 22.10 8.69
N GLY A 274 9.32 21.04 7.88
CA GLY A 274 10.59 20.42 7.50
C GLY A 274 11.11 19.37 8.48
N THR A 275 10.38 19.08 9.56
CA THR A 275 10.75 18.04 10.52
C THR A 275 10.54 16.66 9.90
N VAL A 276 11.53 15.77 10.02
CA VAL A 276 11.44 14.39 9.55
C VAL A 276 10.88 13.50 10.65
N TYR A 277 9.89 12.70 10.29
CA TYR A 277 9.28 11.69 11.15
C TYR A 277 9.43 10.31 10.55
N GLY A 278 9.42 9.31 11.43
CA GLY A 278 9.30 7.90 11.10
C GLY A 278 8.09 7.27 11.76
N GLN A 279 7.61 6.18 11.17
CA GLN A 279 6.49 5.40 11.70
C GLN A 279 6.97 4.04 12.18
N THR A 280 6.69 3.71 13.44
CA THR A 280 6.70 2.32 13.92
C THR A 280 5.27 1.79 14.01
N SER A 281 5.11 0.53 14.39
CA SER A 281 3.79 -0.08 14.61
C SER A 281 2.92 0.63 15.67
N ARG A 282 3.50 1.40 16.59
CA ARG A 282 2.78 1.98 17.74
C ARG A 282 3.14 3.42 18.06
N GLU A 283 4.12 3.96 17.36
CA GLU A 283 4.73 5.24 17.70
C GLU A 283 5.02 6.00 16.41
N LEU A 284 4.77 7.30 16.45
CA LEU A 284 5.44 8.24 15.57
C LEU A 284 6.78 8.60 16.20
N VAL A 285 7.82 8.69 15.39
CA VAL A 285 9.18 8.98 15.84
C VAL A 285 9.62 10.27 15.19
N GLN A 286 9.87 11.30 15.98
CA GLN A 286 10.43 12.56 15.50
C GLN A 286 11.96 12.45 15.48
N PHE A 287 12.57 12.72 14.33
CA PHE A 287 14.03 12.72 14.19
C PHE A 287 14.59 14.14 14.28
N GLY A 288 15.65 14.31 15.07
CA GLY A 288 16.34 15.58 15.27
C GLY A 288 17.69 15.38 15.94
N ALA A 289 18.09 16.32 16.82
CA ALA A 289 19.27 16.14 17.67
C ALA A 289 19.13 14.93 18.61
N GLU A 290 17.90 14.68 19.06
CA GLU A 290 17.49 13.50 19.81
C GLU A 290 16.30 12.85 19.11
N VAL A 291 16.17 11.53 19.29
CA VAL A 291 15.00 10.77 18.83
C VAL A 291 13.90 10.89 19.86
N LYS A 292 12.77 11.50 19.48
CA LYS A 292 11.60 11.65 20.35
C LYS A 292 10.48 10.71 19.91
N LYS A 293 9.94 9.94 20.85
CA LYS A 293 8.79 9.06 20.66
C LYS A 293 7.49 9.79 20.93
N ILE A 294 6.51 9.57 20.07
CA ILE A 294 5.14 10.05 20.21
C ILE A 294 4.22 8.84 20.14
N ALA A 295 3.64 8.47 21.29
CA ALA A 295 2.84 7.27 21.40
C ALA A 295 1.50 7.42 20.66
N ILE A 296 1.20 6.46 19.79
CA ILE A 296 -0.12 6.33 19.18
C ILE A 296 -0.89 5.40 20.12
N ASN A 297 -1.49 5.96 21.17
CA ASN A 297 -2.04 5.23 22.33
C ASN A 297 -3.18 4.26 21.96
N SER A 298 -2.81 3.07 21.48
CA SER A 298 -3.69 2.20 20.73
C SER A 298 -3.70 0.80 21.33
N LYS A 299 -4.15 0.71 22.59
CA LYS A 299 -4.10 -0.54 23.38
C LYS A 299 -4.76 -1.75 22.70
N ASN A 300 -5.65 -1.54 21.73
CA ASN A 300 -6.42 -2.58 21.04
C ASN A 300 -6.14 -2.68 19.53
N PHE A 301 -5.20 -1.91 18.99
CA PHE A 301 -5.03 -1.81 17.54
C PHE A 301 -3.90 -2.69 17.03
N MET A 302 -4.15 -3.32 15.88
CA MET A 302 -3.10 -3.92 15.07
C MET A 302 -2.21 -2.79 14.54
N GLY A 303 -0.89 -2.96 14.59
CA GLY A 303 0.05 -1.84 14.44
C GLY A 303 -0.17 -0.97 13.20
N TYR A 304 0.08 0.33 13.34
CA TYR A 304 0.00 1.32 12.26
C TYR A 304 1.24 1.23 11.37
N SER A 305 1.18 0.38 10.34
CA SER A 305 2.32 0.12 9.46
C SER A 305 2.02 0.33 7.98
N ALA A 306 0.81 0.77 7.61
CA ALA A 306 0.40 0.83 6.21
C ALA A 306 0.81 2.16 5.55
N ALA A 307 0.44 3.27 6.16
CA ALA A 307 0.70 4.62 5.65
C ALA A 307 0.82 5.65 6.76
N MET A 308 1.47 6.76 6.42
CA MET A 308 1.65 7.95 7.23
C MET A 308 1.59 9.16 6.30
N GLU A 309 0.71 10.12 6.59
CA GLU A 309 0.48 11.29 5.74
C GLU A 309 0.36 12.57 6.58
N PHE A 310 1.01 13.64 6.12
CA PHE A 310 0.96 14.94 6.78
C PHE A 310 -0.05 15.87 6.11
N GLY A 311 -0.89 16.51 6.93
CA GLY A 311 -1.73 17.62 6.48
C GLY A 311 -0.94 18.93 6.41
N PRO A 312 -1.44 19.95 5.69
CA PRO A 312 -0.76 21.24 5.54
C PRO A 312 -0.63 22.03 6.86
N ASN A 313 -1.36 21.64 7.90
CA ASN A 313 -1.28 22.23 9.24
C ASN A 313 -0.32 21.49 10.19
N GLY A 314 0.40 20.47 9.70
CA GLY A 314 1.37 19.71 10.48
C GLY A 314 0.79 18.56 11.29
N GLN A 315 -0.54 18.34 11.27
CA GLN A 315 -1.10 17.09 11.77
C GLN A 315 -0.66 15.91 10.91
N VAL A 316 -0.66 14.72 11.51
CA VAL A 316 -0.32 13.47 10.84
C VAL A 316 -1.46 12.47 10.99
N ALA A 317 -1.80 11.79 9.91
CA ALA A 317 -2.65 10.62 9.89
C ALA A 317 -1.80 9.38 9.67
N VAL A 318 -2.12 8.30 10.37
CA VAL A 318 -1.55 6.98 10.16
C VAL A 318 -2.63 5.93 10.02
N SER A 319 -2.32 4.85 9.30
CA SER A 319 -3.24 3.74 9.07
C SER A 319 -2.60 2.38 9.37
N SER A 320 -3.38 1.45 9.93
CA SER A 320 -3.05 0.04 9.98
C SER A 320 -3.36 -0.64 8.63
N SER A 321 -2.81 -1.82 8.39
CA SER A 321 -3.18 -2.61 7.18
C SER A 321 -4.64 -3.08 7.20
N LEU A 322 -5.28 -3.01 8.37
CA LEU A 322 -6.70 -3.32 8.56
C LEU A 322 -7.59 -2.07 8.60
N CYS A 323 -7.08 -0.90 8.18
CA CYS A 323 -7.83 0.36 8.14
C CYS A 323 -8.17 0.99 9.49
N ASP A 324 -7.50 0.62 10.56
CA ASP A 324 -7.58 1.42 11.77
C ASP A 324 -6.84 2.74 11.55
N LEU A 325 -7.46 3.84 11.96
CA LEU A 325 -6.93 5.18 11.76
C LEU A 325 -6.51 5.80 13.08
N ALA A 326 -5.40 6.52 13.03
CA ALA A 326 -5.08 7.51 14.04
C ALA A 326 -4.72 8.84 13.37
N ARG A 327 -5.09 9.94 14.02
CA ARG A 327 -4.69 11.29 13.64
C ARG A 327 -4.24 12.01 14.89
N LEU A 328 -3.12 12.72 14.83
CA LEU A 328 -2.59 13.45 15.98
C LEU A 328 -1.85 14.70 15.52
N ASP A 329 -1.71 15.66 16.44
CA ASP A 329 -0.75 16.75 16.33
C ASP A 329 0.56 16.33 17.01
N PRO A 330 1.68 16.19 16.27
CA PRO A 330 2.97 15.84 16.87
C PRO A 330 3.46 16.82 17.96
N ASN A 331 2.97 18.07 17.92
CA ASN A 331 3.29 19.10 18.91
C ASN A 331 2.36 19.06 20.13
N ASN A 332 1.20 18.42 20.02
CA ASN A 332 0.26 18.17 21.11
C ASN A 332 -0.10 16.67 21.18
N PRO A 333 0.85 15.80 21.54
CA PRO A 333 0.71 14.35 21.39
C PRO A 333 -0.28 13.68 22.36
N ASP A 334 -0.80 14.42 23.35
CA ASP A 334 -1.74 13.89 24.33
C ASP A 334 -3.16 13.70 23.76
N GLU A 335 -3.47 14.37 22.64
CA GLU A 335 -4.74 14.30 21.94
C GLU A 335 -4.64 13.45 20.67
N VAL A 336 -4.76 12.13 20.85
CA VAL A 336 -4.81 11.18 19.71
C VAL A 336 -6.25 10.91 19.33
N TRP A 337 -6.62 11.29 18.10
CA TRP A 337 -7.86 10.89 17.47
C TRP A 337 -7.71 9.47 16.93
N LEU A 338 -8.61 8.57 17.33
CA LEU A 338 -8.61 7.16 16.94
C LEU A 338 -9.95 6.76 16.32
N MET A 339 -9.91 5.93 15.30
CA MET A 339 -11.09 5.31 14.69
C MET A 339 -10.78 3.85 14.34
N SER A 340 -11.71 2.96 14.68
CA SER A 340 -11.57 1.54 14.37
C SER A 340 -12.04 1.25 12.95
N LYS A 341 -11.44 0.24 12.34
CA LYS A 341 -11.94 -0.32 11.07
C LYS A 341 -13.41 -0.71 11.12
N ASP A 342 -13.94 -1.09 12.29
CA ASP A 342 -15.35 -1.52 12.42
C ASP A 342 -16.33 -0.34 12.27
N ASP A 343 -15.82 0.89 12.40
CA ASP A 343 -16.56 2.13 12.15
C ASP A 343 -16.43 2.61 10.68
N LEU A 344 -15.73 1.84 9.82
CA LEU A 344 -15.43 2.17 8.42
C LEU A 344 -15.85 1.04 7.48
N ASP A 345 -16.26 1.38 6.25
CA ASP A 345 -16.30 0.41 5.14
C ASP A 345 -14.92 0.19 4.52
N CYS A 346 -13.99 -0.36 5.30
CA CYS A 346 -12.63 -0.61 4.85
C CYS A 346 -12.12 -1.96 5.34
N LEU A 347 -11.85 -2.87 4.40
CA LEU A 347 -11.30 -4.19 4.69
C LEU A 347 -9.89 -4.34 4.15
N SER A 348 -9.55 -3.60 3.10
CA SER A 348 -8.21 -3.60 2.52
C SER A 348 -7.76 -2.18 2.22
N PHE A 349 -6.94 -1.62 3.10
CA PHE A 349 -6.29 -0.33 2.89
C PHE A 349 -5.57 -0.25 1.53
N GLN A 350 -5.73 0.86 0.81
CA GLN A 350 -5.01 1.12 -0.44
C GLN A 350 -4.25 2.45 -0.40
N GLY A 351 -4.88 3.53 0.06
CA GLY A 351 -4.29 4.87 0.10
C GLY A 351 -4.81 5.72 1.26
N LEU A 352 -4.01 6.70 1.66
CA LEU A 352 -4.29 7.63 2.76
C LEU A 352 -4.01 9.06 2.27
N ALA A 353 -4.77 10.04 2.77
CA ALA A 353 -4.40 11.45 2.73
C ALA A 353 -5.00 12.19 3.93
N LEU A 354 -4.39 13.32 4.29
CA LEU A 354 -4.87 14.22 5.34
C LEU A 354 -4.95 15.64 4.78
N ASP A 355 -6.11 16.28 4.91
CA ASP A 355 -6.30 17.66 4.43
C ASP A 355 -6.25 18.71 5.55
N GLY A 356 -6.26 19.98 5.16
CA GLY A 356 -6.19 21.12 6.09
C GLY A 356 -7.44 21.32 6.96
N GLN A 357 -8.52 20.57 6.75
CA GLN A 357 -9.68 20.50 7.64
C GLN A 357 -9.58 19.32 8.62
N ASN A 358 -8.41 18.67 8.70
CA ASN A 358 -8.15 17.46 9.45
C ASN A 358 -8.99 16.26 8.99
N ARG A 359 -9.54 16.26 7.76
CA ARG A 359 -10.26 15.09 7.27
C ARG A 359 -9.26 14.04 6.82
N VAL A 360 -9.44 12.82 7.32
CA VAL A 360 -8.68 11.65 6.88
C VAL A 360 -9.41 11.03 5.70
N TRP A 361 -8.74 10.93 4.56
CA TRP A 361 -9.23 10.28 3.35
C TRP A 361 -8.58 8.92 3.24
N ILE A 362 -9.38 7.86 3.15
CA ILE A 362 -8.89 6.50 3.04
C ILE A 362 -9.56 5.81 1.85
N SER A 363 -8.76 5.27 0.94
CA SER A 363 -9.24 4.36 -0.09
C SER A 363 -9.04 2.93 0.33
N SER A 364 -10.02 2.11 -0.06
CA SER A 364 -10.01 0.67 0.08
C SER A 364 -10.45 0.02 -1.23
N ARG A 365 -10.60 -1.31 -1.25
CA ARG A 365 -11.27 -1.97 -2.39
C ARG A 365 -12.79 -1.82 -2.31
N GLU A 366 -13.31 -1.51 -1.13
CA GLU A 366 -14.74 -1.26 -0.87
C GLU A 366 -15.18 0.15 -1.28
N GLY A 367 -14.24 1.09 -1.45
CA GLY A 367 -14.52 2.44 -1.93
C GLY A 367 -13.62 3.50 -1.32
N LEU A 368 -14.18 4.70 -1.15
CA LEU A 368 -13.52 5.84 -0.51
C LEU A 368 -14.30 6.21 0.76
N SER A 369 -13.61 6.42 1.87
CA SER A 369 -14.18 7.02 3.08
C SER A 369 -13.45 8.31 3.42
N VAL A 370 -14.20 9.35 3.79
CA VAL A 370 -13.66 10.62 4.28
C VAL A 370 -14.20 10.89 5.67
N VAL A 371 -13.31 11.06 6.64
CA VAL A 371 -13.70 11.17 8.06
C VAL A 371 -13.17 12.46 8.65
N GLY A 372 -14.05 13.28 9.21
CA GLY A 372 -13.69 14.50 9.93
C GLY A 372 -13.49 14.28 11.43
N GLU A 373 -13.43 15.40 12.15
CA GLU A 373 -13.34 15.45 13.62
C GLU A 373 -14.46 14.69 14.33
N ASP A 374 -15.67 14.68 13.77
CA ASP A 374 -16.86 14.07 14.36
C ASP A 374 -16.91 12.54 14.27
N LYS A 375 -15.88 11.92 13.66
CA LYS A 375 -15.77 10.47 13.44
C LYS A 375 -16.91 9.87 12.62
N LYS A 376 -17.64 10.68 11.85
CA LYS A 376 -18.68 10.18 10.95
C LYS A 376 -18.10 10.07 9.55
N PRO A 377 -17.96 8.85 8.99
CA PRO A 377 -17.46 8.71 7.64
C PRO A 377 -18.51 9.20 6.64
N THR A 378 -18.05 9.92 5.63
CA THR A 378 -18.76 10.05 4.36
C THR A 378 -18.22 8.95 3.45
N GLU A 379 -19.04 7.93 3.21
CA GLU A 379 -18.66 6.72 2.46
C GLU A 379 -19.15 6.80 1.01
N TYR A 380 -18.23 6.51 0.08
CA TYR A 380 -18.49 6.34 -1.33
C TYR A 380 -18.15 4.90 -1.71
N GLY A 381 -19.13 4.01 -1.56
CA GLY A 381 -18.97 2.60 -1.88
C GLY A 381 -18.61 2.37 -3.35
N THR A 382 -18.09 1.19 -3.64
CA THR A 382 -17.78 0.73 -5.00
C THR A 382 -18.92 1.04 -5.99
N GLY A 383 -18.58 1.63 -7.15
CA GLY A 383 -19.53 1.95 -8.20
C GLY A 383 -20.37 3.22 -7.97
N THR A 384 -20.26 3.91 -6.83
CA THR A 384 -20.99 5.18 -6.58
C THR A 384 -20.36 6.40 -7.24
N ILE A 385 -19.04 6.35 -7.48
CA ILE A 385 -18.29 7.37 -8.23
C ILE A 385 -17.68 6.69 -9.45
N MET A 386 -18.18 7.06 -10.62
CA MET A 386 -17.77 6.42 -11.87
C MET A 386 -16.30 6.62 -12.18
N GLU A 387 -15.71 7.74 -11.79
CA GLU A 387 -14.29 8.06 -11.94
C GLU A 387 -13.41 7.14 -11.09
N LEU A 388 -13.89 6.68 -9.93
CA LEU A 388 -13.15 5.82 -9.00
C LEU A 388 -13.39 4.32 -9.19
N VAL A 389 -14.18 3.89 -10.18
CA VAL A 389 -14.33 2.46 -10.53
C VAL A 389 -12.95 1.88 -10.86
N GLY A 390 -12.40 1.08 -9.94
CA GLY A 390 -11.04 0.56 -9.96
C GLY A 390 -10.44 0.46 -8.56
N ASN A 391 -9.14 0.18 -8.50
CA ASN A 391 -8.37 0.20 -7.26
C ASN A 391 -7.69 1.57 -7.12
N VAL A 392 -8.07 2.35 -6.10
CA VAL A 392 -7.50 3.67 -5.83
C VAL A 392 -6.26 3.50 -4.95
N SER A 393 -5.07 3.57 -5.55
CA SER A 393 -3.80 3.28 -4.86
C SER A 393 -3.21 4.47 -4.11
N HIS A 394 -3.46 5.70 -4.56
CA HIS A 394 -2.92 6.91 -3.93
C HIS A 394 -3.96 8.04 -3.94
N ILE A 395 -3.90 8.88 -2.91
CA ILE A 395 -4.76 10.04 -2.74
C ILE A 395 -3.87 11.23 -2.39
N VAL A 396 -4.12 12.37 -3.00
CA VAL A 396 -3.52 13.66 -2.58
C VAL A 396 -4.64 14.69 -2.45
N VAL A 397 -4.66 15.43 -1.34
CA VAL A 397 -5.65 16.47 -1.10
C VAL A 397 -4.96 17.80 -0.89
N VAL A 398 -5.26 18.78 -1.74
CA VAL A 398 -4.61 20.09 -1.71
C VAL A 398 -5.31 21.01 -0.72
N GLY A 399 -4.51 21.66 0.15
CA GLY A 399 -4.99 22.66 1.10
C GLY A 399 -6.05 22.10 2.05
N SER A 400 -7.15 22.84 2.22
CA SER A 400 -8.30 22.38 3.03
C SER A 400 -9.11 21.25 2.38
N GLY A 401 -8.78 20.85 1.14
CA GLY A 401 -9.54 19.87 0.37
C GLY A 401 -10.89 20.38 -0.16
N PRO A 402 -11.55 19.59 -1.01
CA PRO A 402 -12.76 20.01 -1.70
C PRO A 402 -14.02 19.84 -0.84
N THR A 403 -15.13 20.39 -1.33
CA THR A 403 -16.46 20.06 -0.82
C THR A 403 -16.79 18.60 -1.15
N LEU A 404 -17.36 17.86 -0.21
CA LEU A 404 -17.78 16.49 -0.43
C LEU A 404 -19.17 16.44 -1.09
N PRO A 405 -19.32 15.86 -2.29
CA PRO A 405 -20.64 15.61 -2.85
C PRO A 405 -21.37 14.52 -2.05
N ALA A 406 -22.69 14.45 -2.19
CA ALA A 406 -23.43 13.30 -1.67
C ALA A 406 -23.03 12.02 -2.44
N ALA A 407 -22.99 10.88 -1.75
CA ALA A 407 -22.80 9.59 -2.41
C ALA A 407 -23.99 9.31 -3.35
N GLY A 408 -23.68 8.99 -4.61
CA GLY A 408 -24.67 8.59 -5.60
C GLY A 408 -25.13 7.14 -5.39
N THR A 409 -26.11 6.72 -6.19
CA THR A 409 -26.45 5.30 -6.30
C THR A 409 -25.30 4.54 -6.96
N ALA A 410 -24.99 3.35 -6.47
CA ALA A 410 -23.99 2.50 -7.12
C ALA A 410 -24.47 2.09 -8.52
N HIS A 411 -23.64 2.33 -9.53
CA HIS A 411 -23.80 1.74 -10.85
C HIS A 411 -23.47 0.26 -10.77
N THR A 412 -24.26 -0.59 -11.43
CA THR A 412 -24.12 -2.05 -11.37
C THR A 412 -24.08 -2.70 -12.75
N GLY A 413 -23.38 -3.83 -12.86
CA GLY A 413 -23.38 -4.71 -14.03
C GLY A 413 -23.50 -6.17 -13.62
N GLY A 414 -23.09 -7.09 -14.50
CA GLY A 414 -22.94 -8.51 -14.19
C GLY A 414 -21.47 -8.94 -14.28
N VAL A 415 -21.13 -10.04 -13.62
CA VAL A 415 -19.82 -10.69 -13.71
C VAL A 415 -20.04 -12.18 -13.99
N THR A 416 -19.40 -12.72 -15.02
CA THR A 416 -19.44 -14.15 -15.36
C THR A 416 -18.02 -14.67 -15.60
N GLY A 417 -17.84 -15.98 -15.51
CA GLY A 417 -16.56 -16.62 -15.81
C GLY A 417 -16.62 -18.13 -15.66
N LYS A 418 -15.45 -18.77 -15.72
CA LYS A 418 -15.29 -20.22 -15.54
C LYS A 418 -14.24 -20.53 -14.49
N VAL A 419 -14.49 -21.53 -13.66
CA VAL A 419 -13.51 -22.05 -12.69
C VAL A 419 -12.89 -23.33 -13.21
N LEU A 420 -11.56 -23.35 -13.31
CA LEU A 420 -10.79 -24.50 -13.79
C LEU A 420 -9.80 -24.97 -12.71
N GLN A 421 -9.59 -26.28 -12.58
CA GLN A 421 -8.48 -26.89 -11.86
C GLN A 421 -7.64 -27.71 -12.83
N ASP A 422 -6.36 -27.36 -12.99
CA ASP A 422 -5.46 -27.97 -13.98
C ASP A 422 -6.09 -28.04 -15.39
N GLY A 423 -6.78 -26.96 -15.79
CA GLY A 423 -7.49 -26.85 -17.07
C GLY A 423 -8.84 -27.56 -17.15
N THR A 424 -9.26 -28.29 -16.12
CA THR A 424 -10.55 -28.99 -16.08
C THR A 424 -11.60 -28.17 -15.35
N ALA A 425 -12.81 -28.05 -15.90
CA ALA A 425 -13.91 -27.33 -15.24
C ALA A 425 -14.29 -27.97 -13.90
N ILE A 426 -14.48 -27.14 -12.87
CA ILE A 426 -14.91 -27.60 -11.55
C ILE A 426 -16.43 -27.42 -11.44
N ALA A 427 -17.18 -28.53 -11.51
CA ALA A 427 -18.63 -28.50 -11.40
C ALA A 427 -19.11 -28.49 -9.95
N GLY A 428 -20.19 -27.76 -9.66
CA GLY A 428 -20.84 -27.78 -8.34
C GLY A 428 -20.02 -27.19 -7.20
N ALA A 429 -18.94 -26.45 -7.49
CA ALA A 429 -18.11 -25.83 -6.46
C ALA A 429 -18.79 -24.59 -5.90
N LYS A 430 -18.72 -24.40 -4.58
CA LYS A 430 -19.14 -23.13 -3.97
C LYS A 430 -18.17 -22.04 -4.40
N ILE A 431 -18.71 -20.90 -4.77
CA ILE A 431 -17.96 -19.74 -5.22
C ILE A 431 -18.46 -18.49 -4.51
N GLU A 432 -17.53 -17.67 -4.06
CA GLU A 432 -17.79 -16.36 -3.49
C GLU A 432 -17.00 -15.29 -4.23
N MET A 433 -17.58 -14.10 -4.33
CA MET A 433 -16.92 -12.92 -4.87
C MET A 433 -17.12 -11.75 -3.93
N CYS A 434 -16.02 -11.08 -3.58
CA CYS A 434 -16.00 -9.85 -2.79
C CYS A 434 -14.69 -9.10 -3.08
N PRO A 435 -14.56 -7.83 -2.66
CA PRO A 435 -13.36 -7.03 -2.95
C PRO A 435 -12.06 -7.67 -2.42
N SER A 436 -12.08 -8.24 -1.21
CA SER A 436 -10.91 -8.80 -0.52
C SER A 436 -11.22 -10.11 0.25
N PRO A 437 -11.37 -11.26 -0.43
CA PRO A 437 -11.66 -12.54 0.21
C PRO A 437 -10.53 -12.99 1.14
N GLN A 438 -10.88 -13.40 2.36
CA GLN A 438 -9.96 -13.85 3.40
C GLN A 438 -9.96 -15.38 3.47
N ILE A 439 -8.95 -16.03 2.90
CA ILE A 439 -8.86 -17.52 2.88
C ILE A 439 -8.39 -18.13 4.21
N PHE A 440 -7.93 -17.32 5.15
CA PHE A 440 -7.43 -17.77 6.44
C PHE A 440 -8.54 -17.67 7.50
N GLY A 441 -9.35 -18.72 7.62
CA GLY A 441 -10.41 -18.80 8.62
C GLY A 441 -11.33 -20.00 8.42
N SER A 442 -12.08 -20.36 9.47
CA SER A 442 -13.18 -21.31 9.35
C SER A 442 -14.43 -20.57 8.90
N GLY A 443 -14.77 -20.60 7.60
CA GLY A 443 -16.00 -19.99 7.10
C GLY A 443 -15.89 -19.45 5.68
N SER A 444 -16.87 -18.62 5.31
CA SER A 444 -16.93 -17.88 4.06
C SER A 444 -15.75 -16.89 3.97
N PRO A 445 -14.94 -16.91 2.88
CA PRO A 445 -13.89 -15.93 2.65
C PRO A 445 -14.39 -14.49 2.56
N CYS A 446 -15.66 -14.29 2.21
CA CYS A 446 -16.29 -12.97 2.13
C CYS A 446 -17.12 -12.60 3.37
N SER A 447 -16.98 -13.32 4.48
CA SER A 447 -17.80 -13.14 5.70
C SER A 447 -17.70 -11.75 6.33
N THR A 448 -16.57 -11.06 6.17
CA THR A 448 -16.36 -9.69 6.69
C THR A 448 -16.74 -8.61 5.68
N SER A 449 -17.11 -8.97 4.44
CA SER A 449 -17.43 -8.00 3.40
C SER A 449 -18.91 -7.60 3.40
N LYS A 450 -19.17 -6.28 3.36
CA LYS A 450 -20.52 -5.73 3.16
C LYS A 450 -21.04 -6.05 1.77
N ILE A 451 -20.15 -6.15 0.77
CA ILE A 451 -20.47 -6.49 -0.61
C ILE A 451 -19.94 -7.89 -0.91
N LYS A 452 -20.85 -8.87 -0.95
CA LYS A 452 -20.52 -10.24 -1.28
C LYS A 452 -21.55 -10.88 -2.19
N PHE A 453 -21.08 -11.79 -3.01
CA PHE A 453 -21.88 -12.61 -3.91
C PHE A 453 -21.52 -14.06 -3.67
N GLU A 454 -22.53 -14.92 -3.62
CA GLU A 454 -22.38 -16.34 -3.33
C GLU A 454 -23.10 -17.13 -4.42
N GLY A 455 -22.52 -18.25 -4.84
CA GLY A 455 -23.07 -19.07 -5.91
C GLY A 455 -22.50 -20.48 -5.94
N THR A 456 -22.85 -21.20 -6.99
CA THR A 456 -22.33 -22.55 -7.26
C THR A 456 -22.04 -22.66 -8.75
N THR A 457 -20.88 -23.21 -9.10
CA THR A 457 -20.52 -23.38 -10.51
C THR A 457 -21.41 -24.41 -11.20
N THR A 458 -21.69 -24.21 -12.49
CA THR A 458 -22.46 -25.16 -13.31
C THR A 458 -21.67 -26.44 -13.59
N ASP A 459 -22.26 -27.40 -14.31
CA ASP A 459 -21.58 -28.60 -14.82
C ASP A 459 -20.36 -28.29 -15.71
N LYS A 460 -20.32 -27.10 -16.30
CA LYS A 460 -19.21 -26.57 -17.11
C LYS A 460 -18.25 -25.68 -16.32
N GLY A 461 -18.40 -25.60 -15.00
CA GLY A 461 -17.60 -24.73 -14.15
C GLY A 461 -17.94 -23.24 -14.31
N GLU A 462 -19.07 -22.90 -14.94
CA GLU A 462 -19.46 -21.50 -15.19
C GLU A 462 -20.11 -20.88 -13.95
N PHE A 463 -19.95 -19.58 -13.76
CA PHE A 463 -20.65 -18.81 -12.74
C PHE A 463 -21.12 -17.47 -13.29
N THR A 464 -22.18 -16.90 -12.71
CA THR A 464 -22.66 -15.57 -13.02
C THR A 464 -23.21 -14.90 -11.76
N PHE A 465 -22.84 -13.63 -11.57
CA PHE A 465 -23.37 -12.74 -10.55
C PHE A 465 -23.98 -11.52 -11.25
N GLU A 466 -25.20 -11.16 -10.88
CA GLU A 466 -25.93 -10.01 -11.43
C GLU A 466 -25.97 -8.85 -10.43
N ASN A 467 -26.19 -7.63 -10.92
CA ASN A 467 -26.26 -6.41 -10.12
C ASN A 467 -25.03 -6.18 -9.22
N VAL A 468 -23.86 -6.53 -9.74
CA VAL A 468 -22.57 -6.32 -9.08
C VAL A 468 -22.18 -4.85 -9.25
N PRO A 469 -21.95 -4.08 -8.17
CA PRO A 469 -21.46 -2.71 -8.29
C PRO A 469 -20.18 -2.66 -9.13
N LEU A 470 -20.01 -1.61 -9.94
CA LEU A 470 -18.83 -1.51 -10.79
C LEU A 470 -17.56 -1.32 -9.95
N GLY A 471 -16.65 -2.28 -9.98
CA GLY A 471 -15.45 -2.26 -9.13
C GLY A 471 -14.52 -3.44 -9.29
N ASP A 472 -13.52 -3.49 -8.41
CA ASP A 472 -12.50 -4.55 -8.42
C ASP A 472 -12.82 -5.63 -7.38
N TYR A 473 -12.92 -6.88 -7.85
CA TYR A 473 -13.31 -8.01 -7.02
C TYR A 473 -12.34 -9.17 -7.21
N ASN A 474 -12.25 -10.03 -6.20
CA ASN A 474 -11.59 -11.31 -6.30
C ASN A 474 -12.60 -12.43 -6.07
N VAL A 475 -12.23 -13.62 -6.55
CA VAL A 475 -13.06 -14.82 -6.45
C VAL A 475 -12.39 -15.82 -5.53
N ALA A 476 -13.17 -16.40 -4.63
CA ALA A 476 -12.79 -17.56 -3.83
C ALA A 476 -13.67 -18.76 -4.21
N VAL A 477 -13.07 -19.94 -4.29
CA VAL A 477 -13.76 -21.18 -4.64
C VAL A 477 -13.42 -22.26 -3.61
N GLU A 478 -14.43 -23.01 -3.18
CA GLU A 478 -14.26 -24.18 -2.33
C GLU A 478 -13.92 -25.41 -3.19
N ILE A 479 -12.71 -25.93 -3.04
CA ILE A 479 -12.20 -27.10 -3.77
C ILE A 479 -11.70 -28.11 -2.73
N ASP A 480 -12.26 -29.33 -2.75
CA ASP A 480 -11.96 -30.40 -1.79
C ASP A 480 -12.19 -29.97 -0.32
N GLY A 481 -13.26 -29.20 -0.08
CA GLY A 481 -13.62 -28.68 1.26
C GLY A 481 -12.69 -27.58 1.78
N LYS A 482 -11.84 -26.99 0.91
CA LYS A 482 -10.94 -25.89 1.27
C LYS A 482 -11.16 -24.70 0.35
N TRP A 483 -11.27 -23.52 0.95
CA TRP A 483 -11.31 -22.27 0.20
C TRP A 483 -9.95 -21.96 -0.41
N ARG A 484 -9.97 -21.57 -1.68
CA ARG A 484 -8.82 -21.05 -2.41
C ARG A 484 -9.25 -19.75 -3.07
N SER A 485 -8.38 -18.75 -3.06
CA SER A 485 -8.58 -17.51 -3.80
C SER A 485 -7.58 -17.43 -4.93
N ASN A 486 -8.00 -16.88 -6.06
CA ASN A 486 -7.07 -16.46 -7.10
C ASN A 486 -7.27 -14.97 -7.38
N TYR A 487 -6.16 -14.27 -7.55
CA TYR A 487 -6.17 -12.87 -7.96
C TYR A 487 -6.46 -12.80 -9.44
N ILE A 488 -7.66 -12.32 -9.77
CA ILE A 488 -8.01 -11.98 -11.15
C ILE A 488 -7.35 -10.64 -11.45
N PRO A 489 -6.67 -10.47 -12.60
CA PRO A 489 -6.21 -9.15 -13.02
C PRO A 489 -7.38 -8.17 -12.98
N SER A 490 -7.14 -6.94 -12.50
CA SER A 490 -8.22 -5.99 -12.31
C SER A 490 -9.05 -5.84 -13.57
N PHE A 491 -10.36 -6.02 -13.42
CA PHE A 491 -11.33 -5.93 -14.51
C PHE A 491 -12.37 -4.84 -14.30
N ALA A 492 -12.28 -4.10 -13.18
CA ALA A 492 -13.18 -3.01 -12.81
C ALA A 492 -13.39 -2.02 -13.96
N THR A 493 -12.30 -1.61 -14.62
CA THR A 493 -12.32 -0.62 -15.72
C THR A 493 -13.00 -1.13 -16.99
N LYS A 494 -13.25 -2.44 -17.09
CA LYS A 494 -13.92 -3.07 -18.23
C LYS A 494 -15.39 -3.33 -17.98
N MET A 495 -15.83 -3.28 -16.72
CA MET A 495 -17.24 -3.37 -16.39
C MET A 495 -17.98 -2.12 -16.89
N LYS A 496 -19.22 -2.32 -17.33
CA LYS A 496 -20.10 -1.24 -17.77
C LYS A 496 -21.47 -1.44 -17.14
N GLU A 497 -22.14 -0.33 -16.85
CA GLU A 497 -23.48 -0.36 -16.27
C GLU A 497 -24.44 -1.18 -17.14
N GLY A 498 -25.18 -2.08 -16.49
CA GLY A 498 -26.15 -2.98 -17.13
C GLY A 498 -25.56 -4.05 -18.04
N GLN A 499 -24.22 -4.19 -18.12
CA GLN A 499 -23.57 -5.22 -18.94
C GLN A 499 -22.91 -6.28 -18.07
N THR A 500 -22.98 -7.53 -18.51
CA THR A 500 -22.24 -8.65 -17.90
C THR A 500 -20.84 -8.71 -18.50
N TYR A 501 -19.81 -8.58 -17.65
CA TYR A 501 -18.41 -8.73 -18.03
C TYR A 501 -17.94 -10.17 -17.78
N ASP A 502 -17.30 -10.78 -18.78
CA ASP A 502 -16.69 -12.11 -18.66
C ASP A 502 -15.23 -11.99 -18.19
N VAL A 503 -14.93 -12.45 -16.98
CA VAL A 503 -13.58 -12.46 -16.40
C VAL A 503 -12.70 -13.57 -16.98
N GLY A 504 -13.26 -14.45 -17.82
CA GLY A 504 -12.58 -15.59 -18.40
C GLY A 504 -12.43 -16.74 -17.42
N ALA A 505 -11.29 -17.44 -17.49
CA ALA A 505 -11.02 -18.60 -16.67
C ALA A 505 -10.22 -18.24 -15.39
N VAL A 506 -10.82 -18.53 -14.23
CA VAL A 506 -10.15 -18.51 -12.92
C VAL A 506 -9.54 -19.89 -12.68
N THR A 507 -8.22 -20.00 -12.82
CA THR A 507 -7.53 -21.30 -12.79
C THR A 507 -6.87 -21.58 -11.45
N TYR A 508 -6.97 -22.81 -10.96
CA TYR A 508 -6.31 -23.30 -9.77
C TYR A 508 -5.42 -24.50 -10.12
N SER A 509 -4.35 -24.68 -9.37
CA SER A 509 -3.51 -25.88 -9.45
C SER A 509 -3.84 -26.84 -8.30
N LYS A 510 -3.71 -28.15 -8.53
CA LYS A 510 -3.62 -29.10 -7.42
C LYS A 510 -2.39 -28.79 -6.57
N MET A 511 -2.57 -28.85 -5.24
CA MET A 511 -1.46 -28.73 -4.29
C MET A 511 -0.75 -30.06 -4.14
#